data_AF-A0A0D3DHQ2-F1
#
_entry.id   AF-A0A0D3DHQ2-F1
#
_cell.length_a   1.000
_cell.length_b   1.000
_cell.length_c   1.000
_cell.angle_alpha   90.00
_cell.angle_beta   90.00
_cell.angle_gamma   90.00
#
_symmetry.space_group_name_H-M   'P 1'
#
loop_
_entity.id
_entity.type
_entity.pdbx_description
1 polymer ?
#
loop_
_entity_poly.entity_id
_entity_poly.type
_entity_poly.pdbx_seq_one_letter_code
_entity_poly.pdbx_strand_id
1 'polypeptide(L)'
;MSGVSTAAYFARRAAQKERVRILYRRALKDTLNWAVHRHIFYRDASDLREKFNANQDVEDVDRIDKLIAHGEAEYNKWRHPDPYIVPWAPGGSKFCRNPTPPAGIEIVYNYGQEDNP
;
A
#
# COMPACT_ATOMS: atom_id res chain seq x y z
N MET A 1 -27.44 -14.33 24.01
CA MET A 1 -27.38 -13.16 23.10
C MET A 1 -26.16 -12.24 23.34
N SER A 2 -25.30 -12.43 24.36
CA SER A 2 -24.17 -11.51 24.64
C SER A 2 -22.88 -11.77 23.86
N GLY A 3 -22.60 -13.01 23.44
CA GLY A 3 -21.35 -13.37 22.76
C GLY A 3 -21.16 -12.73 21.37
N VAL A 4 -22.25 -12.44 20.67
CA VAL A 4 -22.22 -11.79 19.34
C VAL A 4 -21.71 -10.34 19.43
N SER A 5 -22.05 -9.62 20.50
CA SER A 5 -21.63 -8.23 20.73
C SER A 5 -20.11 -8.11 20.96
N THR A 6 -19.53 -9.06 21.68
CA THR A 6 -18.10 -9.07 22.01
C THR A 6 -17.24 -9.42 20.79
N ALA A 7 -17.63 -10.43 20.02
CA ALA A 7 -16.93 -10.80 18.79
C ALA A 7 -16.95 -9.67 17.75
N ALA A 8 -18.09 -9.02 17.58
CA ALA A 8 -18.23 -7.87 16.68
C ALA A 8 -17.33 -6.70 17.07
N TYR A 9 -17.23 -6.40 18.37
CA TYR A 9 -16.33 -5.37 18.90
C TYR A 9 -14.86 -5.66 18.55
N PHE A 10 -14.38 -6.88 18.83
CA PHE A 10 -13.01 -7.25 18.53
C PHE A 10 -12.70 -7.23 17.03
N ALA A 11 -13.64 -7.69 16.20
CA ALA A 11 -13.51 -7.62 14.75
C ALA A 11 -13.41 -6.16 14.26
N ARG A 12 -14.24 -5.25 14.80
CA ARG A 12 -14.19 -3.81 14.50
C ARG A 12 -12.84 -3.21 14.90
N ARG A 13 -12.34 -3.50 16.09
CA ARG A 13 -11.01 -3.04 16.56
C ARG A 13 -9.87 -3.57 15.69
N ALA A 14 -9.94 -4.83 15.27
CA ALA A 14 -8.95 -5.42 14.37
C ALA A 14 -8.95 -4.71 13.00
N ALA A 15 -10.13 -4.47 12.42
CA ALA A 15 -10.26 -3.74 11.16
C ALA A 15 -9.78 -2.29 11.27
N GLN A 16 -10.08 -1.58 12.36
CA GLN A 16 -9.55 -0.23 12.62
C GLN A 16 -8.02 -0.22 12.66
N LYS A 17 -7.42 -1.16 13.39
CA LYS A 17 -5.97 -1.31 13.49
C LYS A 17 -5.34 -1.57 12.11
N GLU A 18 -5.96 -2.40 11.30
CA GLU A 18 -5.51 -2.67 9.93
C GLU A 18 -5.60 -1.42 9.05
N ARG A 19 -6.74 -0.71 9.07
CA ARG A 19 -6.95 0.53 8.30
C ARG A 19 -5.93 1.60 8.66
N VAL A 20 -5.68 1.83 9.94
CA VAL A 20 -4.66 2.79 10.40
C VAL A 20 -3.27 2.41 9.89
N ARG A 21 -2.90 1.13 9.96
CA ARG A 21 -1.59 0.64 9.46
C ARG A 21 -1.46 0.78 7.95
N ILE A 22 -2.53 0.51 7.20
CA ILE A 22 -2.55 0.71 5.74
C ILE A 22 -2.42 2.20 5.42
N LEU A 23 -3.21 3.05 6.07
CA LEU A 23 -3.20 4.50 5.89
C LEU A 23 -1.82 5.08 6.18
N TYR A 24 -1.19 4.72 7.31
CA TYR A 24 0.15 5.18 7.66
C TYR A 24 1.20 4.77 6.62
N ARG A 25 1.18 3.51 6.16
CA ARG A 25 2.11 3.04 5.11
C ARG A 25 1.90 3.78 3.79
N ARG A 26 0.65 4.03 3.40
CA ARG A 26 0.32 4.77 2.17
C ARG A 26 0.74 6.23 2.27
N ALA A 27 0.41 6.90 3.36
CA ALA A 27 0.78 8.29 3.61
C ALA A 27 2.30 8.46 3.61
N LEU A 28 3.04 7.60 4.32
CA LEU A 28 4.50 7.67 4.36
C LEU A 28 5.14 7.45 2.98
N LYS A 29 4.59 6.54 2.18
CA LYS A 29 5.04 6.32 0.79
C LYS A 29 4.80 7.56 -0.07
N ASP A 30 3.64 8.20 0.06
CA ASP A 30 3.34 9.43 -0.69
C ASP A 30 4.15 10.64 -0.22
N THR A 31 4.44 10.76 1.08
CA THR A 31 5.41 11.75 1.58
C THR A 31 6.76 11.59 0.89
N LEU A 32 7.22 10.35 0.70
CA LEU A 32 8.46 10.10 -0.04
C LEU A 32 8.34 10.44 -1.52
N ASN A 33 7.20 10.10 -2.16
CA ASN A 33 6.94 10.42 -3.57
C ASN A 33 7.02 11.94 -3.81
N TRP A 34 6.48 12.75 -2.89
CA TRP A 34 6.54 14.22 -2.98
C TRP A 34 7.91 14.81 -2.62
N ALA A 35 8.54 14.34 -1.54
CA ALA A 35 9.75 14.98 -1.03
C ALA A 35 10.97 14.77 -1.94
N VAL A 36 11.04 13.64 -2.67
CA VAL A 36 12.16 13.18 -3.54
C VAL A 36 13.50 13.01 -2.79
N HIS A 37 13.97 14.06 -2.12
CA HIS A 37 15.19 14.11 -1.31
C HIS A 37 14.97 13.64 0.13
N ARG A 38 15.96 12.90 0.65
CA ARG A 38 15.87 12.24 1.97
C ARG A 38 15.79 13.21 3.16
N HIS A 39 16.51 14.32 3.12
CA HIS A 39 16.52 15.28 4.23
C HIS A 39 15.17 15.97 4.44
N ILE A 40 14.43 16.25 3.36
CA ILE A 40 13.04 16.76 3.41
C ILE A 40 12.13 15.65 3.91
N PHE A 41 12.24 14.46 3.32
CA PHE A 41 11.43 13.30 3.70
C PHE A 41 11.52 12.97 5.19
N TYR A 42 12.70 13.00 5.81
CA TYR A 42 12.85 12.61 7.21
C TYR A 42 12.09 13.54 8.17
N ARG A 43 12.13 14.86 7.91
CA ARG A 43 11.37 15.82 8.70
C ARG A 43 9.87 15.56 8.53
N ASP A 44 9.40 15.54 7.29
CA ASP A 44 7.97 15.40 7.00
C ASP A 44 7.42 14.02 7.45
N ALA A 45 8.23 12.97 7.40
CA ALA A 45 7.91 11.65 7.94
C ALA A 45 7.80 11.62 9.47
N SER A 46 8.65 12.39 10.17
CA SER A 46 8.57 12.56 11.63
C SER A 46 7.28 13.29 11.99
N ASP A 47 6.99 14.40 11.32
CA ASP A 47 5.77 15.19 11.52
C ASP A 47 4.51 14.34 11.26
N LEU A 48 4.54 13.50 10.22
CA LEU A 48 3.47 12.54 9.94
C LEU A 48 3.33 11.55 11.11
N ARG A 49 4.42 10.99 11.62
CA ARG A 49 4.37 10.04 12.74
C ARG A 49 3.83 10.68 14.01
N GLU A 50 4.19 11.93 14.30
CA GLU A 50 3.67 12.68 15.44
C GLU A 50 2.14 12.86 15.37
N LYS A 51 1.60 13.18 14.19
CA LYS A 51 0.14 13.26 13.98
C LYS A 51 -0.60 11.96 14.32
N PHE A 52 -0.02 10.81 13.96
CA PHE A 52 -0.59 9.50 14.31
C PHE A 52 -0.44 9.20 15.81
N ASN A 53 0.74 9.48 16.39
CA ASN A 53 0.99 9.25 17.81
C ASN A 53 0.07 10.10 18.71
N ALA A 54 -0.24 11.34 18.30
CA ALA A 54 -1.13 12.23 19.05
C ALA A 54 -2.55 11.66 19.29
N ASN A 55 -2.97 10.67 18.50
CA ASN A 55 -4.28 10.03 18.60
C ASN A 55 -4.20 8.53 18.94
N GLN A 56 -3.04 8.02 19.35
CA GLN A 56 -2.85 6.58 19.58
C GLN A 56 -3.66 6.04 20.77
N ASP A 57 -3.89 6.89 21.78
CA ASP A 57 -4.50 6.52 23.07
C ASP A 57 -6.03 6.74 23.07
N VAL A 58 -6.64 6.97 21.90
CA VAL A 58 -8.09 7.10 21.78
C VAL A 58 -8.74 5.73 21.90
N GLU A 59 -9.64 5.58 22.87
CA GLU A 59 -10.36 4.32 23.13
C GLU A 59 -11.76 4.27 22.52
N ASP A 60 -12.41 5.43 22.36
CA ASP A 60 -13.75 5.52 21.77
C ASP A 60 -13.76 5.06 20.30
N VAL A 61 -14.44 3.94 20.04
CA VAL A 61 -14.47 3.27 18.75
C VAL A 61 -15.09 4.13 17.66
N ASP A 62 -16.13 4.92 17.98
CA ASP A 62 -16.79 5.76 17.00
C ASP A 62 -15.94 6.99 16.65
N ARG A 63 -15.23 7.55 17.64
CA ARG A 63 -14.23 8.59 17.40
C ARG A 63 -13.08 8.09 16.55
N ILE A 64 -12.62 6.86 16.76
CA ILE A 64 -11.54 6.26 15.95
C ILE A 64 -11.96 6.15 14.48
N ASP A 65 -13.20 5.74 14.20
CA ASP A 65 -13.69 5.67 12.82
C ASP A 65 -13.75 7.04 12.16
N LYS A 66 -14.16 8.08 12.90
CA LYS A 66 -14.13 9.48 12.39
C LYS A 66 -12.71 9.95 12.11
N LEU A 67 -11.75 9.64 12.98
CA LEU A 67 -10.35 9.99 12.79
C LEU A 67 -9.74 9.28 11.58
N ILE A 68 -10.05 7.99 11.39
CA ILE A 68 -9.63 7.22 10.21
C ILE A 68 -10.23 7.84 8.94
N ALA A 69 -11.52 8.15 8.94
CA ALA A 69 -12.19 8.77 7.78
C ALA A 69 -11.60 10.14 7.44
N HIS A 70 -11.31 10.96 8.44
CA HIS A 70 -10.63 12.25 8.25
C HIS A 70 -9.23 12.05 7.65
N GLY A 71 -8.42 11.13 8.19
CA GLY A 71 -7.08 10.84 7.68
C GLY A 71 -7.09 10.27 6.26
N GLU A 72 -8.06 9.41 5.93
CA GLU A 72 -8.25 8.91 4.57
C GLU A 72 -8.66 10.02 3.59
N ALA A 73 -9.50 10.97 4.01
CA ALA A 73 -9.88 12.12 3.18
C ALA A 73 -8.68 13.06 2.94
N GLU A 74 -7.89 13.35 3.96
CA GLU A 74 -6.68 14.16 3.85
C GLU A 74 -5.64 13.48 2.93
N TYR A 75 -5.43 12.17 3.11
CA TYR A 75 -4.57 11.38 2.24
C TYR A 75 -5.03 11.42 0.78
N ASN A 76 -6.34 11.22 0.53
CA ASN A 76 -6.89 11.23 -0.82
C ASN A 76 -6.73 12.58 -1.51
N LYS A 77 -6.84 13.69 -0.75
CA LYS A 77 -6.64 15.05 -1.27
C LYS A 77 -5.20 15.29 -1.75
N TRP A 78 -4.22 14.76 -1.03
CA TRP A 78 -2.79 15.01 -1.27
C TRP A 78 -2.06 13.85 -1.95
N ARG A 79 -2.82 12.89 -2.49
CA ARG A 79 -2.27 11.72 -3.17
C ARG A 79 -1.42 12.15 -4.36
N HIS A 80 -0.22 11.58 -4.48
CA HIS A 80 0.65 11.87 -5.62
C HIS A 80 0.00 11.35 -6.93
N PRO A 81 -0.04 12.14 -8.02
CA PRO A 81 -0.68 11.71 -9.27
C PRO A 81 0.04 10.54 -9.96
N ASP A 82 1.37 10.48 -9.84
CA ASP A 82 2.21 9.43 -10.42
C ASP A 82 3.19 8.85 -9.38
N PRO A 83 2.71 8.00 -8.45
CA PRO A 83 3.52 7.52 -7.33
C PRO A 83 4.63 6.57 -7.80
N TYR A 84 5.76 6.52 -7.08
CA TYR A 84 6.83 5.57 -7.42
C TYR A 84 6.35 4.11 -7.27
N ILE A 85 6.51 3.35 -8.35
CA ILE A 85 6.25 1.91 -8.40
C ILE A 85 7.56 1.20 -8.74
N VAL A 86 7.91 0.19 -7.94
CA VAL A 86 9.11 -0.61 -8.22
C VAL A 86 8.97 -1.30 -9.58
N PRO A 87 10.03 -1.39 -10.40
CA PRO A 87 9.90 -1.75 -11.81
C PRO A 87 9.15 -3.06 -12.09
N TRP A 88 9.27 -4.08 -11.25
CA TRP A 88 8.67 -5.40 -11.46
C TRP A 88 7.28 -5.58 -10.82
N ALA A 89 6.80 -4.63 -10.02
CA ALA A 89 5.47 -4.70 -9.42
C ALA A 89 4.39 -4.29 -10.43
N PRO A 90 3.11 -4.67 -10.23
CA PRO A 90 2.01 -4.18 -11.06
C PRO A 90 2.04 -2.66 -11.21
N GLY A 91 1.98 -2.17 -12.45
CA GLY A 91 2.11 -0.75 -12.80
C GLY A 91 3.55 -0.23 -12.96
N GLY A 92 4.56 -1.07 -12.71
CA GLY A 92 5.97 -0.75 -12.92
C GLY A 92 6.43 -0.98 -14.37
N SER A 93 7.53 -0.34 -14.75
CA SER A 93 8.06 -0.34 -16.14
C SER A 93 8.56 -1.70 -16.66
N LYS A 94 8.77 -2.69 -15.78
CA LYS A 94 9.20 -4.06 -16.11
C LYS A 94 8.17 -5.11 -15.71
N PHE A 95 6.97 -4.70 -15.33
CA PHE A 95 5.89 -5.63 -15.02
C PHE A 95 5.56 -6.49 -16.24
N CYS A 96 5.50 -7.82 -16.07
CA CYS A 96 5.26 -8.78 -17.16
C CYS A 96 6.16 -8.60 -18.38
N ARG A 97 7.39 -8.08 -18.22
CA ARG A 97 8.33 -7.94 -19.33
C ARG A 97 8.75 -9.30 -19.91
N ASN A 98 8.98 -10.28 -19.03
CA ASN A 98 9.38 -11.65 -19.37
C ASN A 98 8.52 -12.65 -18.57
N PRO A 99 7.25 -12.87 -18.94
CA PRO A 99 6.42 -13.88 -18.27
C PRO A 99 6.94 -15.28 -18.58
N THR A 100 6.79 -16.21 -17.63
CA THR A 100 7.05 -17.63 -17.90
C THR A 100 6.11 -18.10 -19.02
N PRO A 101 6.62 -18.81 -20.05
CA PRO A 101 5.77 -19.36 -21.10
C PRO A 101 4.64 -20.23 -20.51
N PRO A 102 3.43 -20.21 -21.11
CA PRO A 102 2.39 -21.16 -20.79
C PRO A 102 2.87 -22.61 -20.97
N ALA A 103 2.31 -23.52 -20.17
CA ALA A 103 2.60 -24.95 -20.31
C ALA A 103 2.24 -25.45 -21.73
N GLY A 104 3.10 -26.27 -22.32
CA GLY A 104 2.92 -26.81 -23.68
C GLY A 104 3.49 -25.94 -24.80
N ILE A 105 4.11 -24.81 -24.48
CA ILE A 105 4.84 -23.97 -25.44
C ILE A 105 6.35 -24.16 -25.19
N GLU A 106 7.08 -24.63 -26.21
CA GLU A 106 8.53 -24.78 -26.18
C GLU A 106 9.19 -23.73 -27.08
N ILE A 107 10.29 -23.15 -26.59
CA ILE A 107 11.14 -22.28 -27.40
C ILE A 107 12.08 -23.20 -28.18
N VAL A 108 11.80 -23.40 -29.46
CA VAL A 108 12.67 -24.17 -30.36
C VAL A 108 13.83 -23.29 -30.81
N TYR A 109 15.04 -23.61 -30.38
CA TYR A 109 16.27 -22.89 -30.78
C TYR A 109 16.89 -23.47 -32.06
N ASN A 110 16.10 -23.71 -33.12
CA ASN A 110 16.66 -24.22 -34.38
C ASN A 110 17.23 -23.12 -35.29
N TYR A 111 17.10 -21.83 -34.91
CA TYR A 111 17.65 -20.67 -35.62
C TYR A 111 17.46 -20.68 -37.16
N GLY A 112 16.36 -21.26 -37.66
CA GLY A 112 16.08 -21.35 -39.10
C GLY A 112 16.81 -22.48 -39.82
N GLN A 113 17.39 -23.43 -39.10
CA GLN A 113 17.80 -24.71 -39.68
C GLN A 113 16.52 -25.51 -39.99
N GLU A 114 16.19 -25.63 -41.27
CA GLU A 114 15.18 -26.58 -41.72
C GLU A 114 15.70 -28.00 -41.43
N ASP A 115 14.80 -28.91 -41.03
CA ASP A 115 15.09 -30.33 -40.86
C ASP A 115 15.44 -30.91 -42.23
N ASN A 116 16.70 -30.74 -42.66
CA ASN A 116 17.16 -31.19 -43.96
C ASN A 116 17.29 -32.74 -43.92
N PRO A 117 16.66 -33.48 -44.86
CA PRO A 117 16.57 -34.95 -44.82
C PRO A 117 17.92 -35.66 -45.03
#